data_AF-A0A8W7PU10-F1
#
_entry.id   AF-A0A8W7PU10-F1
#
_cell.length_a   1.000
_cell.length_b   1.000
_cell.length_c   1.000
_cell.angle_alpha   90.00
_cell.angle_beta   90.00
_cell.angle_gamma   90.00
#
_symmetry.space_group_name_H-M   'P 1'
#
loop_
_entity.id
_entity.type
_entity.pdbx_description
1 polymer ?
#
loop_
_entity_poly.entity_id
_entity_poly.type
_entity_poly.pdbx_seq_one_letter_code
_entity_poly.pdbx_strand_id
1 'polypeptide(L)'
;MQLLVAVLLSVSFSSIVFADVVTVHQCKQGPLPVSVDVTGCRTAPCELPKGQDAAVLVDFTADRHLTALVPKVHASFGGVTVPFELPDDRKDGCQWLVGGVCPVSPNEDVTYELRLPVLAVYPSMSLTVELQLVDQDNTVATCFQLEAKVV
;
A
#
# COMPACT_ATOMS: atom_id res chain seq x y z
N MET A 1 -32.94 47.78 -24.99
CA MET A 1 -32.74 47.88 -23.53
C MET A 1 -33.48 46.69 -22.94
N GLN A 2 -32.87 45.51 -22.90
CA GLN A 2 -32.17 44.89 -21.77
C GLN A 2 -32.24 43.37 -22.09
N LEU A 3 -31.31 42.47 -21.79
CA LEU A 3 -30.00 42.43 -21.17
C LEU A 3 -29.45 41.06 -21.62
N LEU A 4 -28.34 41.03 -22.36
CA LEU A 4 -27.67 39.79 -22.73
C LEU A 4 -26.99 39.22 -21.48
N VAL A 5 -27.60 38.20 -20.85
CA VAL A 5 -26.99 37.46 -19.75
C VAL A 5 -26.07 36.41 -20.37
N ALA A 6 -24.77 36.74 -20.47
CA ALA A 6 -23.74 35.80 -20.85
C ALA A 6 -23.47 34.86 -19.66
N VAL A 7 -24.04 33.66 -19.70
CA VAL A 7 -23.76 32.60 -18.74
C VAL A 7 -22.37 32.03 -19.06
N LEU A 8 -21.37 32.50 -18.32
CA LEU A 8 -20.01 31.94 -18.36
C LEU A 8 -20.05 30.58 -17.64
N LEU A 9 -20.19 29.50 -18.41
CA LEU A 9 -20.00 28.13 -17.95
C LEU A 9 -18.52 27.93 -17.61
N SER A 10 -18.15 28.13 -16.35
CA SER A 10 -16.84 27.76 -15.83
C SER A 10 -16.74 26.24 -15.79
N VAL A 11 -16.12 25.64 -16.81
CA VAL A 11 -15.80 24.21 -16.83
C VAL A 11 -14.64 23.99 -15.86
N SER A 12 -14.96 23.63 -14.61
CA SER A 12 -14.00 23.18 -13.62
C SER A 12 -13.41 21.84 -14.10
N PHE A 13 -12.15 21.87 -14.52
CA PHE A 13 -11.38 20.69 -14.89
C PHE A 13 -10.98 19.96 -13.60
N SER A 14 -11.90 19.16 -13.04
CA SER A 14 -11.58 18.25 -11.95
C SER A 14 -10.63 17.19 -12.50
N SER A 15 -9.36 17.25 -12.11
CA SER A 15 -8.38 16.22 -12.43
C SER A 15 -8.90 14.88 -11.91
N ILE A 16 -9.22 13.96 -12.82
CA ILE A 16 -9.57 12.59 -12.47
C ILE A 16 -8.27 11.94 -12.01
N VAL A 17 -8.12 11.77 -10.70
CA VAL A 17 -7.09 10.92 -10.13
C VAL A 17 -7.56 9.49 -10.34
N PHE A 18 -6.94 8.79 -11.29
CA PHE A 18 -7.12 7.34 -11.42
C PHE A 18 -6.33 6.71 -10.27
N ALA A 19 -6.99 5.94 -9.40
CA ALA A 19 -6.31 5.08 -8.45
C ALA A 19 -5.49 4.04 -9.25
N ASP A 20 -4.19 3.95 -8.96
CA ASP A 20 -3.27 3.09 -9.70
C ASP A 20 -3.26 1.70 -9.01
N VAL A 21 -4.36 0.95 -9.15
CA VAL A 21 -4.50 -0.38 -8.56
C VAL A 21 -3.62 -1.38 -9.31
N VAL A 22 -2.65 -1.98 -8.62
CA VAL A 22 -1.73 -2.96 -9.19
C VAL A 22 -2.23 -4.39 -8.94
N THR A 23 -2.00 -5.28 -9.91
CA THR A 23 -2.25 -6.71 -9.72
C THR A 23 -1.22 -7.30 -8.77
N VAL A 24 -1.70 -7.97 -7.72
CA VAL A 24 -0.87 -8.63 -6.70
C VAL A 24 -1.16 -10.14 -6.64
N HIS A 25 -0.26 -10.88 -6.02
CA HIS A 25 -0.32 -12.34 -5.90
C HIS A 25 -0.60 -12.80 -4.46
N GLN A 26 -1.24 -13.96 -4.35
CA GLN A 26 -1.59 -14.61 -3.09
C GLN A 26 -0.33 -15.08 -2.34
N CYS A 27 -0.25 -14.76 -1.06
CA CYS A 27 0.78 -15.30 -0.16
C CYS A 27 0.50 -16.74 0.24
N LYS A 28 1.49 -17.39 0.89
CA LYS A 28 1.30 -18.72 1.49
C LYS A 28 0.23 -18.73 2.59
N GLN A 29 0.09 -17.62 3.32
CA GLN A 29 -0.81 -17.47 4.46
C GLN A 29 -1.48 -16.09 4.45
N GLY A 30 -2.72 -16.04 4.93
CA GLY A 30 -3.52 -14.81 5.01
C GLY A 30 -4.38 -14.55 3.77
N PRO A 31 -5.48 -13.81 3.92
CA PRO A 31 -6.33 -13.43 2.80
C PRO A 31 -5.67 -12.34 1.94
N LEU A 32 -5.99 -12.32 0.65
CA LEU A 32 -5.60 -11.22 -0.24
C LEU A 32 -6.33 -9.94 0.19
N PRO A 33 -5.68 -8.77 0.11
CA PRO A 33 -6.39 -7.49 0.24
C PRO A 33 -7.40 -7.29 -0.89
N VAL A 34 -8.34 -6.38 -0.68
CA VAL A 34 -9.32 -5.94 -1.68
C VAL A 34 -8.62 -5.20 -2.82
N SER A 35 -7.70 -4.30 -2.47
CA SER A 35 -6.88 -3.56 -3.43
C SER A 35 -5.53 -3.18 -2.85
N VAL A 36 -4.55 -3.02 -3.74
CA VAL A 36 -3.23 -2.46 -3.45
C VAL A 36 -2.98 -1.36 -4.47
N ASP A 37 -2.73 -0.15 -4.00
CA ASP A 37 -2.33 1.01 -4.81
C ASP A 37 -0.88 1.35 -4.47
N VAL A 38 0.00 1.27 -5.45
CA VAL A 38 1.39 1.70 -5.31
C VAL A 38 1.56 2.98 -6.11
N THR A 39 1.93 4.07 -5.44
CA THR A 39 1.99 5.40 -6.06
C THR A 39 2.87 5.37 -7.32
N GLY A 40 2.26 5.69 -8.48
CA GLY A 40 2.95 5.75 -9.76
C GLY A 40 3.15 4.39 -10.44
N CYS A 41 2.59 3.29 -9.93
CA CYS A 41 2.69 1.96 -10.51
C CYS A 41 1.33 1.46 -11.01
N ARG A 42 1.14 1.47 -12.34
CA ARG A 42 -0.07 0.95 -12.99
C ARG A 42 0.01 -0.52 -13.37
N THR A 43 1.22 -1.02 -13.54
CA THR A 43 1.48 -2.38 -14.02
C THR A 43 2.74 -2.89 -13.37
N ALA A 44 2.70 -4.13 -12.90
CA ALA A 44 3.88 -4.81 -12.38
C ALA A 44 4.86 -5.16 -13.53
N PRO A 45 6.18 -5.15 -13.28
CA PRO A 45 6.83 -4.86 -12.01
C PRO A 45 6.81 -3.35 -11.68
N CYS A 46 6.52 -3.01 -10.43
CA CYS A 46 6.55 -1.61 -9.99
C CYS A 46 7.98 -1.09 -9.93
N GLU A 47 8.26 0.00 -10.64
CA GLU A 47 9.55 0.67 -10.54
C GLU A 47 9.62 1.47 -9.24
N LEU A 48 10.69 1.25 -8.46
CA LEU A 48 10.97 1.88 -7.19
C LEU A 48 12.25 2.73 -7.34
N PRO A 49 12.13 4.02 -7.68
CA PRO A 49 13.29 4.86 -7.95
C PRO A 49 14.09 5.13 -6.68
N LYS A 50 15.40 4.96 -6.78
CA LYS A 50 16.33 5.33 -5.71
C LYS A 50 16.26 6.81 -5.35
N GLY A 51 16.37 7.10 -4.06
CA GLY A 51 16.29 8.45 -3.50
C GLY A 51 14.86 8.99 -3.41
N GLN A 52 13.84 8.17 -3.72
CA GLN A 52 12.43 8.54 -3.60
C GLN A 52 11.72 7.64 -2.58
N ASP A 53 10.58 8.11 -2.10
CA ASP A 53 9.71 7.32 -1.24
C ASP A 53 8.84 6.39 -2.08
N ALA A 54 8.86 5.10 -1.76
CA ALA A 54 7.82 4.19 -2.19
C ALA A 54 6.64 4.32 -1.23
N ALA A 55 5.43 4.49 -1.76
CA ALA A 55 4.20 4.57 -0.98
C ALA A 55 3.19 3.54 -1.50
N VAL A 56 2.58 2.81 -0.57
CA VAL A 56 1.54 1.82 -0.85
C VAL A 56 0.34 2.02 0.07
N LEU A 57 -0.84 1.95 -0.50
CA LEU A 57 -2.11 1.83 0.20
C LEU A 57 -2.64 0.40 0.04
N VAL A 58 -3.05 -0.20 1.14
CA VAL A 58 -3.57 -1.56 1.20
C VAL A 58 -4.97 -1.52 1.77
N ASP A 59 -5.96 -1.80 0.93
CA ASP A 59 -7.36 -1.88 1.34
C ASP A 59 -7.70 -3.32 1.66
N PHE A 60 -8.21 -3.59 2.85
CA PHE A 60 -8.68 -4.91 3.25
C PHE A 60 -9.88 -4.79 4.19
N THR A 61 -10.73 -5.81 4.19
CA THR A 61 -11.83 -5.90 5.16
C THR A 61 -11.36 -6.73 6.36
N ALA A 62 -11.46 -6.18 7.56
CA ALA A 62 -11.14 -6.90 8.78
C ALA A 62 -12.14 -8.03 9.01
N ASP A 63 -11.71 -9.29 9.05
CA ASP A 63 -12.59 -10.44 9.29
C ASP A 63 -12.83 -10.72 10.79
N ARG A 64 -12.08 -10.03 11.66
CA ARG A 64 -12.07 -10.20 13.11
C ARG A 64 -11.67 -8.90 13.81
N HIS A 65 -11.67 -8.92 15.13
CA HIS A 65 -11.26 -7.77 15.92
C HIS A 65 -9.73 -7.64 15.91
N LEU A 66 -9.23 -6.47 15.53
CA LEU A 66 -7.79 -6.20 15.42
C LEU A 66 -7.41 -5.12 16.43
N THR A 67 -6.74 -5.53 17.51
CA THR A 67 -6.26 -4.61 18.56
C THR A 67 -4.83 -4.15 18.30
N ALA A 68 -4.10 -4.90 17.48
CA ALA A 68 -2.77 -4.58 16.99
C ALA A 68 -2.67 -4.95 15.51
N LEU A 69 -1.82 -4.23 14.79
CA LEU A 69 -1.42 -4.53 13.43
C LEU A 69 0.08 -4.29 13.31
N VAL A 70 0.83 -5.32 12.94
CA VAL A 70 2.28 -5.28 12.77
C VAL A 70 2.62 -5.60 11.32
N PRO A 71 3.09 -4.62 10.55
CA PRO A 71 3.54 -4.87 9.18
C PRO A 71 4.83 -5.69 9.17
N LYS A 72 4.89 -6.70 8.32
CA LYS A 72 6.10 -7.46 8.01
C LYS A 72 6.34 -7.41 6.51
N VAL A 73 7.55 -7.04 6.12
CA VAL A 73 7.96 -6.94 4.73
C VAL A 73 9.10 -7.92 4.47
N HIS A 74 9.00 -8.70 3.41
CA HIS A 74 10.08 -9.56 2.93
C HIS A 74 10.37 -9.26 1.47
N ALA A 75 11.65 -9.29 1.11
CA ALA A 75 12.11 -9.17 -0.27
C ALA A 75 12.68 -10.50 -0.74
N SER A 76 12.23 -10.98 -1.90
CA SER A 76 12.73 -12.21 -2.51
C SER A 76 13.44 -11.91 -3.82
N PHE A 77 14.65 -12.46 -3.99
CA PHE A 77 15.45 -12.32 -5.21
C PHE A 77 16.42 -13.49 -5.34
N GLY A 78 16.62 -14.00 -6.56
CA GLY A 78 17.58 -15.09 -6.81
C GLY A 78 17.32 -16.37 -5.99
N GLY A 79 16.06 -16.64 -5.62
CA GLY A 79 15.68 -17.78 -4.79
C GLY A 79 15.93 -17.61 -3.28
N VAL A 80 16.40 -16.44 -2.85
CA VAL A 80 16.59 -16.09 -1.43
C VAL A 80 15.49 -15.12 -1.00
N THR A 81 14.96 -15.30 0.21
CA THR A 81 14.00 -14.37 0.83
C THR A 81 14.63 -13.77 2.09
N VAL A 82 14.64 -12.45 2.19
CA VAL A 82 15.18 -11.70 3.32
C VAL A 82 14.11 -10.81 3.97
N PRO A 83 14.07 -10.71 5.31
CA PRO A 83 13.20 -9.72 5.96
C PRO A 83 13.73 -8.31 5.71
N PHE A 84 12.82 -7.36 5.51
CA PHE A 84 13.12 -5.94 5.49
C PHE A 84 12.71 -5.31 6.82
N GLU A 85 13.69 -4.82 7.56
CA GLU A 85 13.45 -4.16 8.85
C GLU A 85 12.82 -2.79 8.65
N LEU A 86 11.59 -2.63 9.12
CA LEU A 86 10.90 -1.35 9.08
C LEU A 86 11.47 -0.36 10.11
N PRO A 87 11.52 0.94 9.78
CA PRO A 87 11.82 1.99 10.75
C PRO A 87 10.90 1.89 11.98
N ASP A 88 11.37 2.32 13.15
CA ASP A 88 10.64 2.16 14.42
C ASP A 88 9.24 2.81 14.39
N ASP A 89 9.11 3.94 13.69
CA ASP A 89 7.84 4.66 13.53
C ASP A 89 6.87 3.97 12.57
N ARG A 90 7.29 2.93 11.84
CA ARG A 90 6.46 2.11 10.94
C ARG A 90 6.16 0.72 11.50
N LYS A 91 6.62 0.38 12.72
CA LYS A 91 6.40 -0.95 13.33
C LYS A 91 5.00 -1.14 13.91
N ASP A 92 4.33 -0.06 14.33
CA ASP A 92 2.94 -0.08 14.76
C ASP A 92 2.03 0.33 13.60
N GLY A 93 1.47 -0.66 12.91
CA GLY A 93 0.61 -0.44 11.75
C GLY A 93 -0.72 0.22 12.10
N CYS A 94 -1.16 0.17 13.36
CA CYS A 94 -2.37 0.84 13.81
C CYS A 94 -2.26 2.37 13.69
N GLN A 95 -1.05 2.94 13.79
CA GLN A 95 -0.82 4.39 13.63
C GLN A 95 -0.89 4.85 12.17
N TRP A 96 -0.92 3.91 11.21
CA TRP A 96 -0.87 4.20 9.78
C TRP A 96 -2.13 3.72 9.05
N LEU A 97 -3.24 3.59 9.78
CA LEU A 97 -4.55 3.44 9.17
C LEU A 97 -5.05 4.80 8.69
N VAL A 98 -5.49 4.88 7.43
CA VAL A 98 -6.02 6.11 6.87
C VAL A 98 -7.38 6.40 7.48
N GLY A 99 -7.48 7.50 8.23
CA GLY A 99 -8.74 7.93 8.86
C GLY A 99 -9.17 7.09 10.06
N GLY A 100 -8.29 6.24 10.60
CA GLY A 100 -8.60 5.34 11.71
C GLY A 100 -7.40 5.01 12.58
N VAL A 101 -7.64 4.20 13.61
CA VAL A 101 -6.63 3.61 14.49
C VAL A 101 -7.24 2.34 15.09
N CYS A 102 -6.42 1.41 15.54
CA CYS A 102 -6.91 0.27 16.32
C CYS A 102 -7.56 0.73 17.64
N PRO A 103 -8.55 -0.03 18.15
CA PRO A 103 -9.02 -1.31 17.63
C PRO A 103 -9.94 -1.17 16.42
N VAL A 104 -9.81 -2.10 15.47
CA VAL A 104 -10.70 -2.25 14.31
C VAL A 104 -11.74 -3.34 14.60
N SER A 105 -13.01 -3.08 14.26
CA SER A 105 -14.10 -4.04 14.43
C SER A 105 -14.17 -5.03 13.26
N PRO A 106 -14.71 -6.24 13.46
CA PRO A 106 -14.99 -7.15 12.36
C PRO A 106 -15.94 -6.51 11.32
N ASN A 107 -15.67 -6.80 10.05
CA ASN A 107 -16.35 -6.31 8.85
C ASN A 107 -16.18 -4.80 8.57
N GLU A 108 -15.19 -4.15 9.19
CA GLU A 108 -14.78 -2.80 8.81
C GLU A 108 -13.82 -2.85 7.60
N ASP A 109 -14.05 -1.99 6.63
CA ASP A 109 -13.11 -1.74 5.53
C ASP A 109 -12.01 -0.79 6.02
N VAL A 110 -10.76 -1.21 5.84
CA VAL A 110 -9.58 -0.55 6.38
C VAL A 110 -8.59 -0.28 5.27
N THR A 111 -8.03 0.93 5.25
CA THR A 111 -6.90 1.29 4.40
C THR A 111 -5.67 1.48 5.28
N TYR A 112 -4.62 0.70 5.02
CA TYR A 112 -3.31 0.86 5.65
C TYR A 112 -2.34 1.55 4.68
N GLU A 113 -1.62 2.57 5.15
CA GLU A 113 -0.57 3.25 4.39
C GLU A 113 0.83 2.82 4.86
N LEU A 114 1.70 2.46 3.93
CA LEU A 114 3.13 2.33 4.19
C LEU A 114 3.91 3.21 3.22
N ARG A 115 4.73 4.11 3.78
CA ARG A 115 5.69 4.92 3.04
C ARG A 115 7.10 4.70 3.55
N LEU A 116 8.02 4.36 2.65
CA LEU A 116 9.41 4.06 2.95
C LEU A 116 10.36 4.67 1.91
N PRO A 117 11.52 5.19 2.34
CA PRO A 117 12.54 5.67 1.41
C PRO A 117 13.25 4.50 0.72
N VAL A 118 13.34 4.55 -0.61
CA VAL A 118 14.20 3.67 -1.41
C VAL A 118 15.60 4.27 -1.39
N LEU A 119 16.50 3.75 -0.55
CA LEU A 119 17.80 4.36 -0.34
C LEU A 119 18.68 4.30 -1.60
N ALA A 120 19.42 5.39 -1.88
CA ALA A 120 20.28 5.48 -3.04
C ALA A 120 21.40 4.41 -3.11
N VAL A 121 21.76 3.85 -1.95
CA VAL A 121 22.76 2.78 -1.83
C VAL A 121 22.23 1.41 -2.28
N TYR A 122 20.91 1.23 -2.40
CA TYR A 122 20.33 -0.05 -2.78
C TYR A 122 20.72 -0.42 -4.22
N PRO A 123 21.06 -1.70 -4.49
CA PRO A 123 21.36 -2.16 -5.84
C PRO A 123 20.11 -2.09 -6.73
N SER A 124 20.29 -1.83 -8.04
CA SER A 124 19.18 -1.91 -9.00
C SER A 124 18.95 -3.38 -9.36
N MET A 125 17.75 -3.88 -9.10
CA MET A 125 17.41 -5.29 -9.31
C MET A 125 15.90 -5.53 -9.27
N SER A 126 15.46 -6.63 -9.87
CA SER A 126 14.10 -7.15 -9.72
C SER A 126 13.98 -7.99 -8.46
N LEU A 127 12.84 -7.85 -7.78
CA LEU A 127 12.54 -8.55 -6.54
C LEU A 127 11.02 -8.73 -6.39
N THR A 128 10.60 -9.75 -5.67
CA THR A 128 9.22 -9.90 -5.21
C THR A 128 9.13 -9.36 -3.79
N VAL A 129 8.29 -8.36 -3.55
CA VAL A 129 7.95 -7.84 -2.22
C VAL A 129 6.77 -8.64 -1.69
N GLU A 130 6.88 -9.17 -0.48
CA GLU A 130 5.74 -9.70 0.29
C GLU A 130 5.47 -8.76 1.46
N LEU A 131 4.24 -8.27 1.58
CA LEU A 131 3.78 -7.48 2.72
C LEU A 131 2.67 -8.23 3.44
N GLN A 132 2.85 -8.42 4.74
CA GLN A 132 1.86 -8.99 5.66
C GLN A 132 1.46 -7.94 6.69
N LEU A 133 0.17 -7.86 7.01
CA LEU A 133 -0.30 -7.23 8.25
C LEU A 133 -0.66 -8.33 9.24
N VAL A 134 0.01 -8.35 10.39
CA VAL A 134 -0.12 -9.41 11.41
C VAL A 134 -0.79 -8.83 12.66
N ASP A 135 -1.76 -9.54 13.21
CA ASP A 135 -2.54 -9.08 14.36
C ASP A 135 -1.89 -9.41 15.73
N GLN A 136 -2.62 -9.11 16.82
CA GLN A 136 -2.21 -9.39 18.20
C GLN A 136 -1.95 -10.88 18.50
N ASP A 137 -2.54 -11.79 17.74
CA ASP A 137 -2.47 -13.24 17.93
C ASP A 137 -1.44 -13.90 16.98
N ASN A 138 -0.60 -13.08 16.32
CA ASN A 138 0.32 -13.48 15.26
C ASN A 138 -0.37 -14.13 14.04
N THR A 139 -1.63 -13.79 13.80
CA THR A 139 -2.37 -14.24 12.62
C THR A 139 -2.33 -13.17 11.53
N VAL A 140 -2.12 -13.60 10.28
CA VAL A 140 -2.09 -12.69 9.13
C VAL A 140 -3.49 -12.16 8.87
N ALA A 141 -3.69 -10.85 9.03
CA ALA A 141 -4.94 -10.15 8.72
C ALA A 141 -5.11 -9.94 7.23
N THR A 142 -4.03 -9.61 6.51
CA THR A 142 -3.98 -9.57 5.05
C THR A 142 -2.55 -9.76 4.56
N CYS A 143 -2.38 -10.30 3.35
CA CYS A 143 -1.08 -10.44 2.71
C CYS A 143 -1.16 -10.38 1.19
N PHE A 144 -0.13 -9.80 0.58
CA PHE A 144 0.07 -9.90 -0.86
C PHE A 144 1.56 -9.96 -1.25
N GLN A 145 1.81 -10.47 -2.45
CA GLN A 145 3.10 -10.42 -3.13
C GLN A 145 3.02 -9.52 -4.37
N LEU A 146 4.05 -8.72 -4.60
CA LEU A 146 4.14 -7.77 -5.71
C LEU A 146 5.52 -7.85 -6.36
N GLU A 147 5.56 -7.97 -7.68
CA GLU A 147 6.79 -7.83 -8.45
C GLU A 147 7.22 -6.36 -8.49
N ALA A 148 8.47 -6.09 -8.11
CA ALA A 148 9.04 -4.76 -8.07
C ALA A 148 10.44 -4.75 -8.70
N LYS A 149 10.89 -3.55 -9.07
CA LYS A 149 12.22 -3.31 -9.60
C LYS A 149 12.79 -2.03 -9.00
N VAL A 150 13.88 -2.15 -8.26
CA VAL A 150 14.64 -0.99 -7.79
C VAL A 150 15.38 -0.41 -9.00
N VAL A 151 15.13 0.86 -9.31
CA VAL A 151 15.74 1.57 -10.44
C VAL A 151 16.70 2.66 -9.97
#